data_AF-A0A9E0IY44-F1
#
_entry.id   AF-A0A9E0IY44-F1
#
_cell.length_a   1.000
_cell.length_b   1.000
_cell.length_c   1.000
_cell.angle_alpha   90.00
_cell.angle_beta   90.00
_cell.angle_gamma   90.00
#
_symmetry.space_group_name_H-M   'P 1'
#
loop_
_entity.id
_entity.type
_entity.pdbx_description
1 polymer ?
#
loop_
_entity_poly.entity_id
_entity_poly.type
_entity_poly.pdbx_seq_one_letter_code
_entity_poly.pdbx_strand_id
1 'polypeptide(L)'
;MKNHYSRSIRDLTVLSGKEDPQSNALRINILQDMRHSQTMPLQAIPAYVSALIYQLACPSSPELRLLAEEELTRLTQRLKKSVKASPAWSNTGLPYTSIQCKLSHRMLRWLLHDEVEFELTGLKESRSDLLHILRVTLPDLERGLAEQAGNNGQIREQLKLKPKQFQSFLLSEFQKLDHMPLLKDQLFQQLGLQCKLSLSDPALSLPFNRVPVDSVHYARSASVPVLALREAICEPVPAPEFLSIDMRNSIPRVCRMQLLYDGIELDAVTYLDTESLHYYTFENGFTVAVFAATHDRQLPLESLLGFALFQNGIPACIGEARAFGRKVRVFPHFSGWFRQALSLRCGFANVLRTLHGVLGVWQLEITSHSVDEVQQLLSMGFRPEDPSASKLNGTSKKSNSRELQVSKELLKRLLSRPLAFALHKPGGPNLEDIRSKVTAHINKNHDGNRFRAERAAVLNFLQKTGFRKPHEPEYRRVLADVAFVCEAMQWNHPDQVLHLKEMILRKPRDVYRYQEELLKVLEFSMRKA
;
A
#
# COMPACT_ATOMS: atom_id res chain seq x y z
N MET A 1 32.47 25.48 2.07
CA MET A 1 31.05 25.55 1.66
C MET A 1 30.32 24.20 1.69
N LYS A 2 30.80 23.10 1.08
CA LYS A 2 30.13 21.77 1.17
C LYS A 2 29.86 21.30 2.62
N ASN A 3 30.80 21.54 3.54
CA ASN A 3 30.68 21.13 4.93
C ASN A 3 29.61 21.90 5.74
N HIS A 4 29.24 23.12 5.32
CA HIS A 4 28.24 23.91 6.04
C HIS A 4 26.84 23.34 5.82
N TYR A 5 26.42 23.15 4.57
CA TYR A 5 25.09 22.61 4.24
C TYR A 5 24.87 21.19 4.76
N SER A 6 25.85 20.30 4.60
CA SER A 6 25.73 18.94 5.14
C SER A 6 25.59 18.92 6.66
N ARG A 7 26.24 19.86 7.35
CA ARG A 7 26.09 20.03 8.79
C ARG A 7 24.71 20.58 9.15
N SER A 8 24.26 21.67 8.52
CA SER A 8 22.93 22.25 8.77
C SER A 8 21.79 21.25 8.52
N ILE A 9 21.87 20.46 7.43
CA ILE A 9 20.86 19.42 7.14
C ILE A 9 20.91 18.33 8.22
N ARG A 10 22.10 17.88 8.61
CA ARG A 10 22.25 16.90 9.69
C ARG A 10 21.69 17.44 11.00
N ASP A 11 21.96 18.69 11.33
CA ASP A 11 21.49 19.34 12.55
C ASP A 11 19.95 19.46 12.52
N LEU A 12 19.34 19.84 11.39
CA LEU A 12 17.88 19.80 11.23
C LEU A 12 17.31 18.40 11.46
N THR A 13 17.93 17.36 10.87
CA THR A 13 17.49 15.97 11.06
C THR A 13 17.66 15.49 12.51
N VAL A 14 18.71 15.91 13.21
CA VAL A 14 18.95 15.57 14.63
C VAL A 14 17.96 16.31 15.55
N LEU A 15 17.55 17.51 15.17
CA LEU A 15 16.53 18.29 15.88
C LEU A 15 15.11 17.79 15.58
N SER A 16 14.90 17.02 14.51
CA SER A 16 13.63 16.35 14.23
C SER A 16 13.24 15.43 15.40
N GLY A 17 12.07 15.68 15.98
CA GLY A 17 11.56 14.96 17.15
C GLY A 17 11.89 15.62 18.49
N LYS A 18 12.62 16.74 18.49
CA LYS A 18 12.83 17.59 19.68
C LYS A 18 11.93 18.81 19.60
N GLU A 19 10.79 18.71 20.27
CA GLU A 19 9.73 19.74 20.25
C GLU A 19 9.88 20.79 21.37
N ASP A 20 11.05 20.89 22.00
CA ASP A 20 11.31 21.91 23.01
C ASP A 20 11.56 23.30 22.38
N PRO A 21 11.29 24.41 23.10
CA PRO A 21 11.44 25.76 22.57
C PRO A 21 12.85 26.08 22.06
N GLN A 22 13.90 25.54 22.68
CA GLN A 22 15.29 25.79 22.25
C GLN A 22 15.58 25.11 20.92
N SER A 23 15.19 23.83 20.78
CA SER A 23 15.30 23.09 19.52
C SER A 23 14.49 23.73 18.40
N ASN A 24 13.31 24.31 18.70
CA ASN A 24 12.53 25.04 17.71
C ASN A 24 13.22 26.33 17.25
N ALA A 25 13.73 27.14 18.18
CA ALA A 25 14.48 28.35 17.85
C ALA A 25 15.73 28.04 17.00
N LEU A 26 16.43 26.95 17.31
CA LEU A 26 17.57 26.49 16.52
C LEU A 26 17.16 26.08 15.09
N ARG A 27 16.04 25.37 14.92
CA ARG A 27 15.52 25.02 13.59
C ARG A 27 15.19 26.26 12.75
N ILE A 28 14.52 27.24 13.35
CA ILE A 28 14.19 28.51 12.71
C ILE A 28 15.46 29.23 12.26
N ASN A 29 16.45 29.38 13.15
CA ASN A 29 17.73 30.01 12.82
C ASN A 29 18.45 29.28 11.68
N ILE A 30 18.51 27.95 11.71
CA ILE A 30 19.14 27.16 10.64
C ILE A 30 18.45 27.40 9.30
N LEU A 31 17.10 27.41 9.25
CA LEU A 31 16.37 27.66 8.00
C LEU A 31 16.59 29.08 7.48
N GLN A 32 16.62 30.08 8.37
CA GLN A 32 16.95 31.46 8.01
C GLN A 32 18.37 31.56 7.43
N ASP A 33 19.36 30.96 8.08
CA ASP A 33 20.75 30.93 7.59
C ASP A 33 20.85 30.24 6.22
N MET A 34 20.14 29.12 6.04
CA MET A 34 20.12 28.37 4.78
C MET A 34 19.41 29.11 3.65
N ARG A 35 18.43 29.96 3.96
CA ARG A 35 17.75 30.84 3.00
C ARG A 35 18.69 31.89 2.43
N HIS A 36 19.52 32.50 3.28
CA HIS A 36 20.46 33.55 2.88
C HIS A 36 21.71 33.03 2.15
N SER A 37 22.01 31.75 2.27
CA SER A 37 23.18 31.17 1.63
C SER A 37 22.96 30.94 0.11
N GLN A 38 23.82 31.55 -0.72
CA GLN A 38 23.62 31.65 -2.17
C GLN A 38 23.84 30.34 -2.95
N THR A 39 24.55 29.33 -2.43
CA THR A 39 24.97 28.16 -3.24
C THR A 39 24.93 26.81 -2.50
N MET A 40 23.75 26.21 -2.38
CA MET A 40 23.62 24.80 -1.94
C MET A 40 24.14 23.83 -3.01
N PRO A 41 24.98 22.82 -2.67
CA PRO A 41 25.34 21.75 -3.59
C PRO A 41 24.12 20.96 -4.10
N LEU A 42 24.07 20.68 -5.40
CA LEU A 42 22.97 19.95 -6.03
C LEU A 42 22.68 18.57 -5.40
N GLN A 43 23.73 17.89 -4.94
CA GLN A 43 23.64 16.58 -4.29
C GLN A 43 22.97 16.63 -2.90
N ALA A 44 22.95 17.79 -2.25
CA ALA A 44 22.38 17.96 -0.91
C ALA A 44 20.86 18.26 -0.95
N ILE A 45 20.31 18.60 -2.13
CA ILE A 45 18.91 19.02 -2.28
C ILE A 45 17.92 17.94 -1.84
N PRO A 46 18.04 16.64 -2.23
CA PRO A 46 17.06 15.63 -1.81
C PRO A 46 16.97 15.46 -0.28
N ALA A 47 18.12 15.48 0.39
CA ALA A 47 18.19 15.37 1.85
C ALA A 47 17.58 16.61 2.53
N TYR A 48 17.84 17.81 2.00
CA TYR A 48 17.25 19.04 2.52
C TYR A 48 15.73 19.08 2.31
N VAL A 49 15.24 18.70 1.13
CA VAL A 49 13.79 18.61 0.87
C VAL A 49 13.12 17.61 1.81
N SER A 50 13.75 16.47 2.08
CA SER A 50 13.24 15.51 3.08
C SER A 50 13.15 16.13 4.48
N ALA A 51 14.13 16.93 4.89
CA ALA A 51 14.09 17.65 6.15
C ALA A 51 12.99 18.73 6.19
N LEU A 52 12.75 19.44 5.09
CA LEU A 52 11.67 20.43 4.97
C LEU A 52 10.29 19.76 5.02
N ILE A 53 10.09 18.63 4.34
CA ILE A 53 8.86 17.84 4.42
C ILE A 53 8.57 17.43 5.86
N TYR A 54 9.60 17.03 6.61
CA TYR A 54 9.44 16.75 8.04
C TYR A 54 8.93 17.97 8.82
N GLN A 55 9.49 19.17 8.59
CA GLN A 55 9.02 20.39 9.26
C GLN A 55 7.59 20.78 8.86
N LEU A 56 7.13 20.40 7.67
CA LEU A 56 5.73 20.58 7.26
C LEU A 56 4.78 19.56 7.89
N ALA A 57 5.24 18.32 8.05
CA ALA A 57 4.46 17.24 8.67
C ALA A 57 4.35 17.49 10.18
N CYS A 58 5.45 17.81 10.85
CA CYS A 58 5.52 18.01 12.30
C CYS A 58 6.01 19.43 12.64
N PRO A 59 5.26 20.49 12.29
CA PRO A 59 5.67 21.86 12.60
C PRO A 59 5.48 22.13 14.09
N SER A 60 6.46 22.77 14.74
CA SER A 60 6.32 23.20 16.14
C SER A 60 5.70 24.58 16.29
N SER A 61 5.71 25.38 15.21
CA SER A 61 5.09 26.70 15.16
C SER A 61 4.62 27.05 13.74
N PRO A 62 3.66 27.98 13.61
CA PRO A 62 3.27 28.53 12.30
C PRO A 62 4.43 29.15 11.53
N GLU A 63 5.34 29.83 12.24
CA GLU A 63 6.54 30.45 11.65
C GLU A 63 7.47 29.41 11.00
N LEU A 64 7.77 28.32 11.72
CA LEU A 64 8.64 27.26 11.19
C LEU A 64 8.03 26.62 9.94
N ARG A 65 6.71 26.40 9.95
CA ARG A 65 5.99 25.88 8.78
C ARG A 65 6.09 26.83 7.60
N LEU A 66 5.82 28.12 7.81
CA LEU A 66 5.87 29.14 6.76
C LEU A 66 7.28 29.21 6.14
N LEU A 67 8.33 29.21 6.97
CA LEU A 67 9.72 29.18 6.50
C LEU A 67 10.02 27.94 5.66
N ALA A 68 9.51 26.77 6.05
CA ALA A 68 9.69 25.54 5.29
C ALA A 68 8.95 25.58 3.95
N GLU A 69 7.74 26.13 3.90
CA GLU A 69 6.98 26.32 2.64
C GLU A 69 7.71 27.27 1.69
N GLU A 70 8.16 28.42 2.19
CA GLU A 70 8.92 29.41 1.40
C GLU A 70 10.23 28.82 0.85
N GLU A 71 10.95 28.04 1.66
CA GLU A 71 12.18 27.37 1.24
C GLU A 71 11.91 26.32 0.15
N LEU A 72 10.84 25.54 0.25
CA LEU A 72 10.45 24.59 -0.82
C LEU A 72 10.09 25.32 -2.11
N THR A 73 9.38 26.45 -2.05
CA THR A 73 9.09 27.28 -3.23
C THR A 73 10.39 27.79 -3.86
N ARG A 74 11.34 28.29 -3.06
CA ARG A 74 12.66 28.76 -3.53
C ARG A 74 13.45 27.64 -4.21
N LEU A 75 13.49 26.45 -3.60
CA LEU A 75 14.17 25.28 -4.18
C LEU A 75 13.51 24.84 -5.48
N THR A 76 12.18 24.86 -5.55
CA THR A 76 11.41 24.49 -6.75
C THR A 76 11.73 25.43 -7.92
N GLN A 77 11.75 26.74 -7.67
CA GLN A 77 12.15 27.73 -8.68
C GLN A 77 13.59 27.53 -9.15
N ARG A 78 14.49 27.16 -8.24
CA ARG A 78 15.87 26.83 -8.57
C ARG A 78 15.97 25.57 -9.43
N LEU A 79 15.25 24.51 -9.06
CA LEU A 79 15.20 23.25 -9.81
C LEU A 79 14.70 23.48 -11.24
N LYS A 80 13.68 24.33 -11.42
CA LYS A 80 13.16 24.74 -12.73
C LYS A 80 14.23 25.39 -13.63
N LYS A 81 15.17 26.13 -13.05
CA LYS A 81 16.28 26.75 -13.80
C LYS A 81 17.42 25.76 -14.08
N SER A 82 17.53 24.70 -13.29
CA SER A 82 18.57 23.68 -13.37
C SER A 82 18.10 22.33 -13.93
N VAL A 83 17.00 22.29 -14.71
CA VAL A 83 16.36 21.05 -15.22
C VAL A 83 17.33 20.13 -15.97
N LYS A 84 18.43 20.66 -16.49
CA LYS A 84 19.49 19.89 -17.18
C LYS A 84 20.55 19.26 -16.26
N ALA A 85 20.50 19.47 -14.94
CA ALA A 85 21.74 19.52 -14.14
C ALA A 85 22.21 18.22 -13.45
N SER A 86 21.41 17.16 -13.29
CA SER A 86 21.99 15.92 -12.72
C SER A 86 21.16 14.63 -12.92
N PRO A 87 21.74 13.56 -13.48
CA PRO A 87 21.21 12.20 -13.37
C PRO A 87 21.01 11.75 -11.91
N ALA A 88 21.74 12.34 -10.96
CA ALA A 88 21.65 12.03 -9.54
C ALA A 88 20.31 12.39 -8.90
N TRP A 89 19.43 13.11 -9.61
CA TRP A 89 18.09 13.44 -9.15
C TRP A 89 16.99 12.54 -9.73
N SER A 90 17.34 11.62 -10.62
CA SER A 90 16.37 10.62 -11.09
C SER A 90 15.87 9.81 -9.89
N ASN A 91 14.57 9.52 -9.86
CA ASN A 91 13.90 8.76 -8.79
C ASN A 91 13.96 9.42 -7.40
N THR A 92 14.11 10.74 -7.33
CA THR A 92 14.03 11.48 -6.05
C THR A 92 12.63 12.05 -5.78
N GLY A 93 11.74 12.04 -6.77
CA GLY A 93 10.42 12.66 -6.68
C GLY A 93 10.44 14.19 -6.65
N LEU A 94 11.59 14.83 -6.85
CA LEU A 94 11.71 16.29 -6.84
C LEU A 94 11.01 16.94 -8.06
N PRO A 95 10.55 18.19 -7.96
CA PRO A 95 9.97 18.92 -9.08
C PRO A 95 10.91 18.96 -10.30
N TYR A 96 10.35 18.80 -11.50
CA TYR A 96 11.07 18.83 -12.78
C TYR A 96 12.14 17.74 -12.95
N THR A 97 12.03 16.65 -12.20
CA THR A 97 12.90 15.47 -12.33
C THR A 97 12.16 14.30 -12.99
N SER A 98 12.90 13.26 -13.35
CA SER A 98 12.33 12.04 -13.92
C SER A 98 12.25 10.89 -12.92
N ILE A 99 11.21 10.09 -13.04
CA ILE A 99 11.08 8.80 -12.34
C ILE A 99 11.16 7.69 -13.38
N GLN A 100 11.98 6.67 -13.12
CA GLN A 100 12.09 5.46 -13.90
C GLN A 100 11.60 4.28 -13.06
N CYS A 101 10.56 3.61 -13.52
CA CYS A 101 9.95 2.49 -12.82
C CYS A 101 9.22 1.54 -13.78
N LYS A 102 8.86 0.36 -13.28
CA LYS A 102 7.92 -0.54 -13.94
C LYS A 102 6.55 -0.34 -13.33
N LEU A 103 5.54 -0.17 -14.17
CA LEU A 103 4.16 0.11 -13.73
C LEU A 103 3.19 -0.85 -14.40
N SER A 104 2.11 -1.17 -13.69
CA SER A 104 0.98 -1.89 -14.25
C SER A 104 0.28 -1.09 -15.35
N HIS A 105 -0.49 -1.80 -16.18
CA HIS A 105 -1.40 -1.19 -17.16
C HIS A 105 -2.35 -0.18 -16.51
N ARG A 106 -2.86 -0.50 -15.31
CA ARG A 106 -3.80 0.34 -14.57
C ARG A 106 -3.17 1.66 -14.17
N MET A 107 -1.95 1.64 -13.65
CA MET A 107 -1.24 2.85 -13.23
C MET A 107 -0.92 3.75 -14.43
N LEU A 108 -0.48 3.19 -15.55
CA LEU A 108 -0.19 3.96 -16.77
C LEU A 108 -1.44 4.61 -17.36
N ARG A 109 -2.59 3.93 -17.32
CA ARG A 109 -3.88 4.53 -17.71
C ARG A 109 -4.27 5.69 -16.80
N TRP A 110 -4.05 5.56 -15.50
CA TRP A 110 -4.31 6.63 -14.54
C TRP A 110 -3.39 7.84 -14.80
N LEU A 111 -2.11 7.61 -15.06
CA LEU A 111 -1.15 8.67 -15.40
C LEU A 111 -1.51 9.40 -16.70
N LEU A 112 -1.99 8.67 -17.73
CA LEU A 112 -2.50 9.29 -18.96
C LEU A 112 -3.71 10.20 -18.71
N HIS A 113 -4.61 9.79 -17.81
CA HIS A 113 -5.80 10.56 -17.47
C HIS A 113 -5.44 11.85 -16.72
N ASP A 114 -4.47 11.78 -15.81
CA ASP A 114 -4.00 12.94 -15.04
C ASP A 114 -2.96 13.78 -15.79
N GLU A 115 -2.91 13.64 -17.12
CA GLU A 115 -2.04 14.38 -18.06
C GLU A 115 -0.54 14.33 -17.70
N VAL A 116 -0.10 13.26 -17.05
CA VAL A 116 1.32 13.06 -16.70
C VAL A 116 2.09 12.55 -17.91
N GLU A 117 3.11 13.30 -18.32
CA GLU A 117 3.97 12.89 -19.43
C GLU A 117 4.85 11.69 -19.06
N PHE A 118 4.81 10.63 -19.88
CA PHE A 118 5.72 9.50 -19.75
C PHE A 118 6.19 8.92 -21.08
N GLU A 119 7.27 8.15 -20.99
CA GLU A 119 7.85 7.39 -22.08
C GLU A 119 7.93 5.91 -21.74
N LEU A 120 7.40 5.05 -22.63
CA LEU A 120 7.58 3.61 -22.54
C LEU A 120 8.85 3.18 -23.28
N THR A 121 9.70 2.45 -22.59
CA THR A 121 10.97 1.90 -23.09
C THR A 121 11.08 0.42 -22.72
N GLY A 122 12.10 -0.27 -23.22
CA GLY A 122 12.41 -1.65 -22.81
C GLY A 122 11.66 -2.76 -23.57
N LEU A 123 10.89 -2.43 -24.62
CA LEU A 123 10.41 -3.43 -25.58
C LEU A 123 11.60 -4.08 -26.29
N LYS A 124 11.90 -5.33 -25.96
CA LYS A 124 12.94 -6.10 -26.65
C LYS A 124 12.52 -6.32 -28.10
N GLU A 125 13.40 -6.01 -29.05
CA GLU A 125 13.12 -6.19 -30.49
C GLU A 125 12.99 -7.66 -30.90
N SER A 126 13.51 -8.59 -30.09
CA SER A 126 13.69 -10.00 -30.45
C SER A 126 12.72 -11.00 -29.81
N ARG A 127 11.68 -10.56 -29.08
CA ARG A 127 10.70 -11.48 -28.48
C ARG A 127 9.24 -11.08 -28.73
N SER A 128 8.48 -12.11 -29.07
CA SER A 128 7.20 -12.18 -29.76
C SER A 128 5.97 -11.85 -28.92
N ASP A 129 6.12 -11.50 -27.64
CA ASP A 129 5.00 -11.39 -26.70
C ASP A 129 4.01 -10.27 -27.09
N LEU A 130 4.51 -9.10 -27.51
CA LEU A 130 3.63 -8.02 -27.98
C LEU A 130 2.86 -8.43 -29.23
N LEU A 131 3.52 -9.06 -30.22
CA LEU A 131 2.88 -9.50 -31.45
C LEU A 131 1.79 -10.55 -31.16
N HIS A 132 2.04 -11.49 -30.25
CA HIS A 132 1.04 -12.47 -29.83
C HIS A 132 -0.19 -11.81 -29.20
N ILE A 133 0.01 -10.79 -28.38
CA ILE A 133 -1.09 -10.05 -27.77
C ILE A 133 -1.88 -9.29 -28.84
N LEU A 134 -1.17 -8.59 -29.75
CA LEU A 134 -1.80 -7.85 -30.84
C LEU A 134 -2.59 -8.75 -31.80
N ARG A 135 -2.20 -10.01 -32.01
CA ARG A 135 -3.01 -10.96 -32.80
C ARG A 135 -4.39 -11.23 -32.18
N VAL A 136 -4.53 -11.07 -30.86
CA VAL A 136 -5.80 -11.29 -30.17
C VAL A 136 -6.57 -9.97 -30.03
N THR A 137 -5.88 -8.84 -29.84
CA THR A 137 -6.51 -7.55 -29.55
C THR A 137 -6.83 -6.73 -30.79
N LEU A 138 -6.05 -6.85 -31.88
CA LEU A 138 -6.30 -6.11 -33.12
C LEU A 138 -7.63 -6.54 -33.79
N PRO A 139 -8.26 -5.61 -34.53
CA PRO A 139 -9.39 -5.95 -35.41
C PRO A 139 -9.03 -7.09 -36.37
N ASP A 140 -10.00 -7.94 -36.71
CA ASP A 140 -9.78 -9.14 -37.53
C ASP A 140 -9.02 -8.85 -38.84
N LEU A 141 -9.34 -7.73 -39.50
CA LEU A 141 -8.69 -7.30 -40.74
C LEU A 141 -7.22 -6.87 -40.58
N GLU A 142 -6.82 -6.46 -39.37
CA GLU A 142 -5.46 -5.99 -39.07
C GLU A 142 -4.60 -7.06 -38.39
N ARG A 143 -5.19 -8.19 -37.96
CA ARG A 143 -4.43 -9.29 -37.32
C ARG A 143 -3.29 -9.80 -38.19
N GLY A 144 -3.51 -9.87 -39.52
CA GLY A 144 -2.50 -10.27 -40.48
C GLY A 144 -1.24 -9.40 -40.44
N LEU A 145 -1.35 -8.13 -40.03
CA LEU A 145 -0.19 -7.25 -39.85
C LEU A 145 0.70 -7.74 -38.69
N ALA A 146 0.10 -8.11 -37.55
CA ALA A 146 0.85 -8.67 -36.42
C ALA A 146 1.42 -10.08 -36.71
N GLU A 147 0.88 -10.80 -37.69
CA GLU A 147 1.42 -12.06 -38.17
C GLU A 147 2.62 -11.88 -39.10
N GLN A 148 2.54 -10.86 -39.97
CA GLN A 148 3.58 -10.53 -40.95
C GLN A 148 4.74 -9.74 -40.33
N ALA A 149 4.51 -9.00 -39.25
CA ALA A 149 5.56 -8.31 -38.53
C ALA A 149 6.50 -9.31 -37.83
N GLY A 150 7.80 -9.22 -38.11
CA GLY A 150 8.85 -10.00 -37.45
C GLY A 150 9.37 -9.38 -36.15
N ASN A 151 9.07 -8.11 -35.89
CA ASN A 151 9.46 -7.42 -34.65
C ASN A 151 8.55 -6.22 -34.30
N ASN A 152 8.78 -5.66 -33.11
CA ASN A 152 8.01 -4.53 -32.56
C ASN A 152 8.15 -3.22 -33.36
N GLY A 153 9.28 -3.01 -34.06
CA GLY A 153 9.47 -1.84 -34.92
C GLY A 153 8.63 -1.93 -36.20
N GLN A 154 8.64 -3.10 -36.84
CA GLN A 154 7.88 -3.38 -38.06
C GLN A 154 6.37 -3.25 -37.85
N ILE A 155 5.83 -3.75 -36.74
CA ILE A 155 4.38 -3.61 -36.47
C ILE A 155 3.98 -2.14 -36.29
N ARG A 156 4.84 -1.31 -35.68
CA ARG A 156 4.59 0.13 -35.55
C ARG A 156 4.53 0.81 -36.92
N GLU A 157 5.43 0.44 -37.83
CA GLU A 157 5.46 0.96 -39.21
C GLU A 157 4.26 0.49 -40.03
N GLN A 158 3.90 -0.80 -39.96
CA GLN A 158 2.75 -1.37 -40.66
C GLN A 158 1.42 -0.76 -40.21
N LEU A 159 1.26 -0.53 -38.90
CA LEU A 159 0.11 0.18 -38.33
C LEU A 159 0.17 1.71 -38.55
N LYS A 160 1.24 2.22 -39.18
CA LYS A 160 1.47 3.64 -39.45
C LYS A 160 1.38 4.52 -38.20
N LEU A 161 1.81 3.99 -37.05
CA LEU A 161 1.74 4.68 -35.76
C LEU A 161 2.94 5.60 -35.56
N LYS A 162 2.68 6.87 -35.24
CA LYS A 162 3.75 7.78 -34.82
C LYS A 162 4.28 7.38 -33.44
N PRO A 163 5.56 7.64 -33.11
CA PRO A 163 6.13 7.29 -31.80
C PRO A 163 5.31 7.79 -30.61
N LYS A 164 4.76 9.02 -30.70
CA LYS A 164 3.92 9.63 -29.67
C LYS A 164 2.56 8.93 -29.49
N GLN A 165 2.04 8.26 -30.53
CA GLN A 165 0.74 7.58 -30.51
C GLN A 165 0.86 6.14 -30.02
N PHE A 166 2.06 5.55 -30.11
CA PHE A 166 2.28 4.15 -29.84
C PHE A 166 1.93 3.75 -28.40
N GLN A 167 2.17 4.62 -27.42
CA GLN A 167 1.87 4.35 -26.01
C GLN A 167 0.37 4.30 -25.75
N SER A 168 -0.38 5.32 -26.19
CA SER A 168 -1.83 5.36 -26.08
C SER A 168 -2.47 4.19 -26.83
N PHE A 169 -1.96 3.85 -28.02
CA PHE A 169 -2.37 2.67 -28.77
C PHE A 169 -2.17 1.40 -27.95
N LEU A 170 -0.96 1.16 -27.45
CA LEU A 170 -0.65 -0.05 -26.67
C LEU A 170 -1.56 -0.19 -25.45
N LEU A 171 -1.77 0.90 -24.71
CA LEU A 171 -2.65 0.88 -23.54
C LEU A 171 -4.12 0.61 -23.93
N SER A 172 -4.57 1.12 -25.07
CA SER A 172 -5.93 0.86 -25.59
C SER A 172 -6.12 -0.58 -26.06
N GLU A 173 -5.09 -1.22 -26.62
CA GLU A 173 -5.14 -2.64 -27.01
C GLU A 173 -5.29 -3.55 -25.79
N PHE A 174 -4.56 -3.28 -24.71
CA PHE A 174 -4.72 -4.02 -23.45
C PHE A 174 -6.05 -3.73 -22.75
N GLN A 175 -6.67 -2.56 -22.98
CA GLN A 175 -7.98 -2.24 -22.42
C GLN A 175 -9.09 -3.18 -22.95
N LYS A 176 -8.94 -3.73 -24.16
CA LYS A 176 -9.88 -4.74 -24.70
C LYS A 176 -9.93 -6.01 -23.84
N LEU A 177 -8.90 -6.26 -23.03
CA LEU A 177 -8.81 -7.38 -22.10
C LEU A 177 -9.31 -7.04 -20.68
N ASP A 178 -9.97 -5.90 -20.47
CA ASP A 178 -10.47 -5.49 -19.14
C ASP A 178 -11.46 -6.50 -18.51
N HIS A 179 -12.12 -7.33 -19.32
CA HIS A 179 -12.99 -8.42 -18.85
C HIS A 179 -12.21 -9.64 -18.28
N MET A 180 -10.90 -9.70 -18.50
CA MET A 180 -9.98 -10.72 -17.95
C MET A 180 -8.80 -10.07 -17.22
N PRO A 181 -9.05 -9.40 -16.08
CA PRO A 181 -8.07 -8.50 -15.44
C PRO A 181 -6.76 -9.17 -15.03
N LEU A 182 -6.82 -10.39 -14.45
CA LEU A 182 -5.62 -11.13 -14.03
C LEU A 182 -4.73 -11.55 -15.22
N LEU A 183 -5.37 -12.01 -16.31
CA LEU A 183 -4.64 -12.38 -17.52
C LEU A 183 -4.00 -11.16 -18.18
N LYS A 184 -4.76 -10.06 -18.25
CA LYS A 184 -4.28 -8.78 -18.78
C LYS A 184 -3.02 -8.32 -18.04
N ASP A 185 -3.04 -8.34 -16.71
CA ASP A 185 -1.89 -7.91 -15.90
C ASP A 185 -0.67 -8.79 -16.15
N GLN A 186 -0.85 -10.12 -16.19
CA GLN A 186 0.24 -11.05 -16.46
C GLN A 186 0.85 -10.80 -17.86
N LEU A 187 0.01 -10.67 -18.89
CA LEU A 187 0.46 -10.38 -20.25
C LEU A 187 1.19 -9.02 -20.34
N PHE A 188 0.70 -8.02 -19.63
CA PHE A 188 1.32 -6.69 -19.62
C PHE A 188 2.68 -6.71 -18.91
N GLN A 189 2.77 -7.39 -17.76
CA GLN A 189 4.02 -7.55 -17.02
C GLN A 189 5.07 -8.33 -17.82
N GLN A 190 4.67 -9.32 -18.62
CA GLN A 190 5.57 -10.09 -19.49
C GLN A 190 6.28 -9.21 -20.54
N LEU A 191 5.66 -8.11 -20.98
CA LEU A 191 6.32 -7.15 -21.88
C LEU A 191 7.55 -6.48 -21.25
N GLY A 192 7.66 -6.48 -19.92
CA GLY A 192 8.83 -5.96 -19.21
C GLY A 192 9.08 -4.47 -19.43
N LEU A 193 8.02 -3.71 -19.76
CA LEU A 193 8.09 -2.29 -20.07
C LEU A 193 8.66 -1.48 -18.91
N GLN A 194 9.53 -0.54 -19.25
CA GLN A 194 10.04 0.48 -18.34
C GLN A 194 9.37 1.81 -18.68
N CYS A 195 8.90 2.51 -17.67
CA CYS A 195 8.29 3.81 -17.79
C CYS A 195 9.25 4.88 -17.29
N LYS A 196 9.46 5.93 -18.08
CA LYS A 196 10.14 7.15 -17.66
C LYS A 196 9.12 8.29 -17.60
N LEU A 197 8.83 8.74 -16.39
CA LEU A 197 7.89 9.82 -16.10
C LEU A 197 8.63 11.15 -15.99
N SER A 198 8.00 12.23 -16.42
CA SER A 198 8.51 13.58 -16.28
C SER A 198 7.60 14.40 -15.37
N LEU A 199 8.10 14.81 -14.20
CA LEU A 199 7.35 15.62 -13.23
C LEU A 199 7.41 17.11 -13.59
N SER A 200 6.77 17.49 -14.70
CA SER A 200 6.73 18.88 -15.17
C SER A 200 5.88 19.80 -14.27
N ASP A 201 4.87 19.27 -13.60
CA ASP A 201 4.06 19.97 -12.61
C ASP A 201 4.62 19.76 -11.18
N PRO A 202 5.03 20.84 -10.47
CA PRO A 202 5.41 20.76 -9.06
C PRO A 202 4.34 20.15 -8.16
N ALA A 203 3.05 20.32 -8.44
CA ALA A 203 1.98 19.77 -7.60
C ALA A 203 2.00 18.23 -7.55
N LEU A 204 2.60 17.59 -8.57
CA LEU A 204 2.79 16.14 -8.65
C LEU A 204 4.15 15.68 -8.09
N SER A 205 4.92 16.57 -7.45
CA SER A 205 6.21 16.21 -6.87
C SER A 205 6.10 15.93 -5.37
N LEU A 206 7.05 15.14 -4.86
CA LEU A 206 7.13 14.69 -3.47
C LEU A 206 6.87 15.81 -2.44
N PRO A 207 7.51 17.00 -2.50
CA PRO A 207 7.29 18.04 -1.49
C PRO A 207 5.88 18.64 -1.46
N PHE A 208 5.10 18.50 -2.53
CA PHE A 208 3.74 19.04 -2.64
C PHE A 208 2.67 17.95 -2.66
N ASN A 209 3.08 16.67 -2.56
CA ASN A 209 2.18 15.54 -2.52
C ASN A 209 1.48 15.41 -1.16
N ARG A 210 0.36 16.12 -0.99
CA ARG A 210 -0.40 16.16 0.26
C ARG A 210 -1.91 16.11 0.02
N VAL A 211 -2.61 15.53 0.99
CA VAL A 211 -4.07 15.59 1.12
C VAL A 211 -4.43 16.94 1.76
N PRO A 212 -5.50 17.63 1.31
CA PRO A 212 -6.00 18.82 1.98
C PRO A 212 -6.33 18.55 3.45
N VAL A 213 -6.04 19.50 4.33
CA VAL A 213 -6.39 19.44 5.76
C VAL A 213 -7.02 20.76 6.19
N ASP A 214 -8.07 20.69 7.00
CA ASP A 214 -8.78 21.87 7.49
C ASP A 214 -7.97 22.66 8.50
N SER A 215 -7.20 21.96 9.33
CA SER A 215 -6.33 22.57 10.33
C SER A 215 -5.02 21.81 10.49
N VAL A 216 -4.01 22.53 10.93
CA VAL A 216 -2.65 22.02 11.11
C VAL A 216 -2.40 21.85 12.58
N HIS A 217 -1.99 20.64 12.96
CA HIS A 217 -1.52 20.41 14.30
C HIS A 217 -0.08 20.91 14.44
N TYR A 218 0.14 21.81 15.40
CA TYR A 218 1.47 22.26 15.79
C TYR A 218 1.94 21.49 17.01
N ALA A 219 3.01 20.71 16.84
CA ALA A 219 3.58 19.91 17.91
C ALA A 219 4.02 20.83 19.06
N ARG A 220 3.37 20.69 20.21
CA ARG A 220 3.79 21.36 21.45
C ARG A 220 4.65 20.40 22.24
N SER A 221 5.62 20.95 22.97
CA SER A 221 6.49 20.24 23.91
C SER A 221 5.67 19.51 24.98
N ALA A 222 5.15 18.36 24.62
CA ALA A 222 4.60 17.38 25.51
C ALA A 222 5.17 16.06 25.00
N SER A 223 5.99 15.43 25.81
CA SER A 223 6.31 14.03 25.63
C SER A 223 4.99 13.28 25.54
N VAL A 224 4.56 12.92 24.33
CA VAL A 224 3.49 11.95 24.15
C VAL A 224 3.98 10.71 24.91
N PRO A 225 3.25 10.24 25.94
CA PRO A 225 3.60 9.00 26.58
C PRO A 225 3.79 7.98 25.48
N VAL A 226 4.92 7.27 25.48
CA VAL A 226 5.11 6.11 24.61
C VAL A 226 4.04 5.13 25.05
N LEU A 227 2.83 5.26 24.48
CA LEU A 227 1.67 4.48 24.88
C LEU A 227 2.08 3.01 24.84
N ALA A 228 1.66 2.26 25.85
CA ALA A 228 1.74 0.81 25.75
C ALA A 228 0.94 0.43 24.50
N LEU A 229 1.63 0.04 23.41
CA LEU A 229 1.05 -0.12 22.08
C LEU A 229 -0.26 -0.93 22.09
N ARG A 230 -0.34 -1.92 22.97
CA ARG A 230 -1.54 -2.73 23.21
C ARG A 230 -2.75 -1.87 23.63
N GLU A 231 -2.58 -0.98 24.60
CA GLU A 231 -3.64 -0.10 25.09
C GLU A 231 -4.10 0.83 23.96
N ALA A 232 -3.16 1.47 23.25
CA ALA A 232 -3.46 2.35 22.12
C ALA A 232 -4.23 1.63 20.99
N ILE A 233 -3.88 0.39 20.65
CA ILE A 233 -4.58 -0.38 19.61
C ILE A 233 -6.00 -0.77 20.06
N CYS A 234 -6.20 -1.04 21.35
CA CYS A 234 -7.49 -1.42 21.90
C CYS A 234 -8.43 -0.24 22.15
N GLU A 235 -7.96 1.01 22.06
CA GLU A 235 -8.83 2.18 22.18
C GLU A 235 -9.87 2.24 21.04
N PRO A 236 -11.10 2.72 21.32
CA PRO A 236 -12.15 2.82 20.30
C PRO A 236 -11.74 3.68 19.11
N VAL A 237 -11.89 3.18 17.87
CA VAL A 237 -11.62 4.01 16.68
C VAL A 237 -12.70 5.09 16.56
N PRO A 238 -12.34 6.34 16.21
CA PRO A 238 -13.32 7.38 15.87
C PRO A 238 -14.28 6.93 14.76
N ALA A 239 -15.44 7.58 14.66
CA ALA A 239 -16.32 7.36 13.51
C ALA A 239 -15.63 7.85 12.21
N PRO A 240 -15.85 7.17 11.06
CA PRO A 240 -15.30 7.63 9.80
C PRO A 240 -15.93 8.97 9.39
N GLU A 241 -15.12 9.85 8.82
CA GLU A 241 -15.56 11.16 8.35
C GLU A 241 -16.26 11.09 6.99
N PHE A 242 -17.17 12.04 6.77
CA PHE A 242 -17.75 12.26 5.45
C PHE A 242 -16.75 13.01 4.57
N LEU A 243 -16.28 12.35 3.52
CA LEU A 243 -15.32 12.94 2.59
C LEU A 243 -16.00 13.83 1.56
N SER A 244 -15.44 15.04 1.38
CA SER A 244 -15.72 15.85 0.19
C SER A 244 -15.22 15.15 -1.08
N ILE A 245 -15.75 15.56 -2.23
CA ILE A 245 -15.32 15.04 -3.55
C ILE A 245 -13.80 15.26 -3.74
N ASP A 246 -13.29 16.42 -3.35
CA ASP A 246 -11.87 16.75 -3.45
C ASP A 246 -11.00 15.84 -2.58
N MET A 247 -11.43 15.55 -1.35
CA MET A 247 -10.74 14.60 -0.47
C MET A 247 -10.75 13.18 -1.04
N ARG A 248 -11.91 12.72 -1.50
CA ARG A 248 -12.09 11.39 -2.11
C ARG A 248 -11.20 11.19 -3.35
N ASN A 249 -10.98 12.25 -4.12
CA ASN A 249 -10.10 12.22 -5.29
C ASN A 249 -8.62 12.41 -4.95
N SER A 250 -8.30 13.21 -3.92
CA SER A 250 -6.92 13.51 -3.56
C SER A 250 -6.22 12.35 -2.87
N ILE A 251 -6.90 11.58 -2.01
CA ILE A 251 -6.29 10.46 -1.26
C ILE A 251 -5.70 9.40 -2.22
N PRO A 252 -6.43 8.85 -3.21
CA PRO A 252 -5.86 7.90 -4.16
C PRO A 252 -4.68 8.46 -4.93
N ARG A 253 -4.76 9.72 -5.39
CA ARG A 253 -3.66 10.41 -6.09
C ARG A 253 -2.43 10.46 -5.20
N VAL A 254 -2.57 10.92 -3.96
CA VAL A 254 -1.45 11.08 -3.02
C VAL A 254 -0.80 9.74 -2.71
N CYS A 255 -1.60 8.70 -2.50
CA CYS A 255 -1.10 7.35 -2.23
C CYS A 255 -0.32 6.78 -3.42
N ARG A 256 -0.87 6.89 -4.65
CA ARG A 256 -0.22 6.39 -5.87
C ARG A 256 1.08 7.13 -6.14
N MET A 257 1.07 8.46 -6.06
CA MET A 257 2.27 9.28 -6.25
C MET A 257 3.35 8.96 -5.22
N GLN A 258 2.97 8.76 -3.96
CA GLN A 258 3.95 8.45 -2.91
C GLN A 258 4.68 7.14 -3.17
N LEU A 259 3.99 6.08 -3.58
CA LEU A 259 4.60 4.80 -3.93
C LEU A 259 5.44 4.91 -5.21
N LEU A 260 4.96 5.70 -6.17
CA LEU A 260 5.63 5.95 -7.45
C LEU A 260 7.02 6.58 -7.27
N TYR A 261 7.20 7.50 -6.32
CA TYR A 261 8.51 8.11 -6.04
C TYR A 261 9.57 7.08 -5.65
N ASP A 262 9.15 6.01 -4.99
CA ASP A 262 10.03 4.91 -4.57
C ASP A 262 10.08 3.77 -5.62
N GLY A 263 9.39 3.92 -6.75
CA GLY A 263 9.30 2.90 -7.80
C GLY A 263 8.57 1.63 -7.36
N ILE A 264 7.66 1.76 -6.40
CA ILE A 264 6.89 0.65 -5.83
C ILE A 264 5.43 0.76 -6.30
N GLU A 265 4.78 -0.40 -6.43
CA GLU A 265 3.36 -0.50 -6.67
C GLU A 265 2.75 -1.49 -5.67
N LEU A 266 1.58 -1.15 -5.14
CA LEU A 266 0.79 -1.98 -4.23
C LEU A 266 -0.59 -2.18 -4.85
N ASP A 267 -1.01 -3.43 -5.05
CA ASP A 267 -2.29 -3.82 -5.64
C ASP A 267 -3.48 -3.08 -5.02
N ALA A 268 -3.57 -2.99 -3.69
CA ALA A 268 -4.68 -2.33 -3.02
C ALA A 268 -4.74 -0.81 -3.27
N VAL A 269 -3.61 -0.18 -3.59
CA VAL A 269 -3.52 1.25 -3.93
C VAL A 269 -3.76 1.48 -5.42
N THR A 270 -3.22 0.61 -6.27
CA THR A 270 -3.44 0.64 -7.72
C THR A 270 -4.92 0.42 -8.07
N TYR A 271 -5.54 -0.55 -7.39
CA TYR A 271 -6.92 -0.97 -7.59
C TYR A 271 -7.83 -0.49 -6.46
N LEU A 272 -7.51 0.65 -5.86
CA LEU A 272 -8.33 1.29 -4.82
C LEU A 272 -9.76 1.53 -5.32
N ASP A 273 -10.75 1.03 -4.58
CA ASP A 273 -12.17 1.36 -4.73
C ASP A 273 -12.53 2.58 -3.88
N THR A 274 -12.83 3.71 -4.53
CA THR A 274 -13.08 4.98 -3.86
C THR A 274 -14.34 4.98 -3.01
N GLU A 275 -15.30 4.09 -3.29
CA GLU A 275 -16.53 3.98 -2.51
C GLU A 275 -16.32 3.21 -1.20
N SER A 276 -15.23 2.45 -1.08
CA SER A 276 -14.84 1.75 0.14
C SER A 276 -13.95 2.57 1.08
N LEU A 277 -13.67 3.82 0.72
CA LEU A 277 -12.72 4.69 1.42
C LEU A 277 -13.34 5.23 2.72
N HIS A 278 -12.76 4.83 3.85
CA HIS A 278 -13.03 5.39 5.17
C HIS A 278 -11.84 6.22 5.64
N TYR A 279 -12.11 7.40 6.20
CA TYR A 279 -11.10 8.34 6.67
C TYR A 279 -11.33 8.66 8.15
N TYR A 280 -10.27 8.60 8.94
CA TYR A 280 -10.33 8.74 10.40
C TYR A 280 -9.33 9.79 10.84
N THR A 281 -9.78 10.77 11.61
CA THR A 281 -8.92 11.78 12.22
C THR A 281 -8.63 11.43 13.68
N PHE A 282 -7.36 11.51 14.05
CA PHE A 282 -6.83 11.26 15.39
C PHE A 282 -6.20 12.52 15.98
N GLU A 283 -5.76 12.44 17.24
CA GLU A 283 -5.03 13.53 17.85
C GLU A 283 -3.69 13.80 17.13
N ASN A 284 -3.10 14.96 17.44
CA ASN A 284 -1.76 15.36 16.99
C ASN A 284 -1.59 15.48 15.46
N GLY A 285 -2.69 15.64 14.72
CA GLY A 285 -2.67 15.83 13.27
C GLY A 285 -2.47 14.55 12.47
N PHE A 286 -2.61 13.38 13.11
CA PHE A 286 -2.61 12.10 12.42
C PHE A 286 -3.99 11.83 11.80
N THR A 287 -3.99 11.34 10.57
CA THR A 287 -5.19 10.79 9.96
C THR A 287 -4.87 9.45 9.29
N VAL A 288 -5.85 8.55 9.27
CA VAL A 288 -5.72 7.23 8.64
C VAL A 288 -6.85 7.06 7.63
N ALA A 289 -6.48 6.76 6.39
CA ALA A 289 -7.39 6.26 5.38
C ALA A 289 -7.30 4.73 5.33
N VAL A 290 -8.44 4.04 5.21
CA VAL A 290 -8.53 2.61 4.91
C VAL A 290 -9.49 2.43 3.74
N PHE A 291 -9.13 1.58 2.80
CA PHE A 291 -9.89 1.33 1.57
C PHE A 291 -9.71 -0.12 1.12
N ALA A 292 -10.65 -0.63 0.35
CA ALA A 292 -10.56 -1.93 -0.30
C ALA A 292 -10.01 -1.82 -1.71
N ALA A 293 -9.41 -2.92 -2.18
CA ALA A 293 -9.23 -3.13 -3.61
C ALA A 293 -10.59 -3.41 -4.28
N THR A 294 -10.71 -3.12 -5.58
CA THR A 294 -11.89 -3.46 -6.38
C THR A 294 -12.20 -4.96 -6.33
N HIS A 295 -13.47 -5.33 -6.52
CA HIS A 295 -13.95 -6.70 -6.36
C HIS A 295 -13.22 -7.73 -7.23
N ASP A 296 -12.75 -7.34 -8.42
CA ASP A 296 -11.99 -8.18 -9.35
C ASP A 296 -10.54 -8.43 -8.90
N ARG A 297 -10.10 -7.77 -7.83
CA ARG A 297 -8.78 -7.87 -7.20
C ARG A 297 -8.83 -8.42 -5.78
N GLN A 298 -10.02 -8.63 -5.24
CA GLN A 298 -10.18 -9.28 -3.94
C GLN A 298 -9.68 -10.73 -3.98
N LEU A 299 -9.13 -11.19 -2.86
CA LEU A 299 -8.66 -12.55 -2.69
C LEU A 299 -9.84 -13.46 -2.32
N PRO A 300 -9.85 -14.77 -2.63
CA PRO A 300 -11.01 -15.67 -2.43
C PRO A 300 -11.64 -15.64 -1.04
N LEU A 301 -10.83 -15.72 0.02
CA LEU A 301 -11.29 -15.74 1.42
C LEU A 301 -10.74 -14.60 2.26
N GLU A 302 -9.74 -13.88 1.76
CA GLU A 302 -9.14 -12.75 2.45
C GLU A 302 -9.79 -11.46 1.96
N SER A 303 -9.84 -10.46 2.82
CA SER A 303 -10.13 -9.07 2.46
C SER A 303 -8.82 -8.37 2.14
N LEU A 304 -8.64 -7.95 0.88
CA LEU A 304 -7.52 -7.12 0.44
C LEU A 304 -7.87 -5.65 0.61
N LEU A 305 -7.16 -5.01 1.54
CA LEU A 305 -7.34 -3.62 1.93
C LEU A 305 -6.03 -2.87 1.74
N GLY A 306 -6.11 -1.58 1.47
CA GLY A 306 -5.00 -0.64 1.59
C GLY A 306 -5.25 0.31 2.74
N PHE A 307 -4.18 0.91 3.23
CA PHE A 307 -4.24 1.97 4.22
C PHE A 307 -3.20 3.06 3.92
N ALA A 308 -3.48 4.26 4.42
CA ALA A 308 -2.54 5.37 4.38
C ALA A 308 -2.63 6.17 5.68
N LEU A 309 -1.48 6.38 6.30
CA LEU A 309 -1.28 7.27 7.43
C LEU A 309 -0.76 8.61 6.90
N PHE A 310 -1.43 9.69 7.29
CA PHE A 310 -0.99 11.04 7.02
C PHE A 310 -0.68 11.76 8.34
N GLN A 311 0.29 12.66 8.28
CA GLN A 311 0.57 13.62 9.33
C GLN A 311 0.42 15.02 8.73
N ASN A 312 -0.57 15.78 9.20
CA ASN A 312 -0.94 17.08 8.64
C ASN A 312 -1.12 17.04 7.10
N GLY A 313 -1.73 15.96 6.60
CA GLY A 313 -2.00 15.73 5.17
C GLY A 313 -0.83 15.16 4.37
N ILE A 314 0.37 15.04 4.96
CA ILE A 314 1.55 14.50 4.29
C ILE A 314 1.64 12.97 4.51
N PRO A 315 1.79 12.15 3.46
CA PRO A 315 1.81 10.70 3.58
C PRO A 315 3.05 10.19 4.32
N ALA A 316 2.82 9.57 5.48
CA ALA A 316 3.84 9.08 6.39
C ALA A 316 4.07 7.57 6.24
N CYS A 317 3.00 6.82 6.03
CA CYS A 317 3.03 5.38 5.77
C CYS A 317 1.88 5.00 4.84
N ILE A 318 2.14 4.17 3.83
CA ILE A 318 1.11 3.60 2.95
C ILE A 318 1.36 2.10 2.91
N GLY A 319 0.32 1.29 2.90
CA GLY A 319 0.52 -0.14 2.84
C GLY A 319 -0.72 -0.92 2.47
N GLU A 320 -0.57 -2.24 2.52
CA GLU A 320 -1.65 -3.19 2.31
C GLU A 320 -1.91 -4.02 3.54
N ALA A 321 -3.15 -4.43 3.71
CA ALA A 321 -3.59 -5.36 4.73
C ALA A 321 -4.37 -6.50 4.09
N ARG A 322 -4.05 -7.74 4.47
CA ARG A 322 -4.78 -8.95 4.08
C ARG A 322 -5.40 -9.55 5.32
N ALA A 323 -6.71 -9.38 5.46
CA ALA A 323 -7.44 -9.84 6.64
C ALA A 323 -8.15 -11.17 6.36
N PHE A 324 -8.05 -12.09 7.30
CA PHE A 324 -8.79 -13.34 7.31
C PHE A 324 -9.21 -13.67 8.74
N GLY A 325 -10.50 -13.57 9.02
CA GLY A 325 -11.02 -13.79 10.36
C GLY A 325 -10.36 -12.86 11.37
N ARG A 326 -9.92 -13.38 12.52
CA ARG A 326 -9.28 -12.58 13.58
C ARG A 326 -7.79 -12.26 13.29
N LYS A 327 -7.26 -12.55 12.10
CA LYS A 327 -5.86 -12.27 11.74
C LYS A 327 -5.77 -11.28 10.58
N VAL A 328 -4.76 -10.43 10.61
CA VAL A 328 -4.40 -9.57 9.46
C VAL A 328 -2.90 -9.55 9.25
N ARG A 329 -2.48 -9.68 7.99
CA ARG A 329 -1.10 -9.44 7.54
C ARG A 329 -1.00 -8.02 7.00
N VAL A 330 -0.07 -7.25 7.51
CA VAL A 330 0.13 -5.82 7.22
C VAL A 330 1.48 -5.64 6.54
N PHE A 331 1.48 -4.95 5.41
CA PHE A 331 2.64 -4.67 4.57
C PHE A 331 2.85 -3.15 4.49
N PRO A 332 3.43 -2.52 5.54
CA PRO A 332 3.62 -1.08 5.57
C PRO A 332 4.83 -0.64 4.75
N HIS A 333 4.70 0.46 4.02
CA HIS A 333 5.79 1.21 3.41
C HIS A 333 5.90 2.58 4.07
N PHE A 334 7.03 2.83 4.74
CA PHE A 334 7.26 4.08 5.47
C PHE A 334 8.05 5.08 4.62
N SER A 335 7.52 6.30 4.52
CA SER A 335 8.20 7.42 3.85
C SER A 335 9.55 7.70 4.50
N GLY A 336 10.57 8.01 3.69
CA GLY A 336 11.96 8.17 4.17
C GLY A 336 12.11 9.21 5.30
N TRP A 337 11.35 10.31 5.23
CA TRP A 337 11.32 11.36 6.26
C TRP A 337 10.68 10.91 7.59
N PHE A 338 9.83 9.87 7.57
CA PHE A 338 9.07 9.41 8.72
C PHE A 338 9.79 8.32 9.53
N ARG A 339 10.69 7.56 8.89
CA ARG A 339 11.39 6.40 9.50
C ARG A 339 12.21 6.73 10.76
N GLN A 340 12.63 7.98 10.92
CA GLN A 340 13.49 8.43 12.03
C GLN A 340 12.69 9.14 13.14
N ALA A 341 11.38 9.29 12.98
CA ALA A 341 10.59 10.14 13.85
C ALA A 341 9.97 9.35 15.02
N LEU A 342 9.99 9.91 16.23
CA LEU A 342 9.23 9.41 17.39
C LEU A 342 7.72 9.27 17.07
N SER A 343 7.23 10.08 16.12
CA SER A 343 5.87 10.03 15.56
C SER A 343 5.55 8.73 14.81
N LEU A 344 6.56 7.95 14.38
CA LEU A 344 6.36 6.66 13.71
C LEU A 344 5.56 5.70 14.57
N ARG A 345 5.90 5.58 15.86
CA ARG A 345 5.21 4.66 16.77
C ARG A 345 3.76 5.10 17.01
N CYS A 346 3.55 6.39 17.26
CA CYS A 346 2.22 6.93 17.55
C CYS A 346 1.31 6.86 16.33
N GLY A 347 1.80 7.33 15.18
CA GLY A 347 1.04 7.29 13.93
C GLY A 347 0.77 5.86 13.47
N PHE A 348 1.76 4.96 13.54
CA PHE A 348 1.54 3.56 13.16
C PHE A 348 0.64 2.82 14.16
N ALA A 349 0.65 3.17 15.45
CA ALA A 349 -0.33 2.65 16.41
C ALA A 349 -1.76 3.01 15.99
N ASN A 350 -2.01 4.22 15.47
CA ASN A 350 -3.31 4.60 14.93
C ASN A 350 -3.71 3.76 13.72
N VAL A 351 -2.77 3.41 12.82
CA VAL A 351 -3.05 2.44 11.74
C VAL A 351 -3.49 1.09 12.31
N LEU A 352 -2.75 0.54 13.26
CA LEU A 352 -3.06 -0.75 13.87
C LEU A 352 -4.39 -0.71 14.65
N ARG A 353 -4.68 0.39 15.35
CA ARG A 353 -5.95 0.68 16.03
C ARG A 353 -7.11 0.69 15.03
N THR A 354 -6.97 1.40 13.91
CA THR A 354 -7.98 1.43 12.84
C THR A 354 -8.22 0.04 12.27
N LEU A 355 -7.17 -0.71 11.92
CA LEU A 355 -7.32 -2.07 11.41
C LEU A 355 -7.99 -2.99 12.43
N HIS A 356 -7.61 -2.91 13.71
CA HIS A 356 -8.24 -3.64 14.80
C HIS A 356 -9.73 -3.32 14.92
N GLY A 357 -10.08 -2.03 15.04
CA GLY A 357 -11.46 -1.60 15.28
C GLY A 357 -12.39 -1.81 14.09
N VAL A 358 -11.90 -1.59 12.87
CA VAL A 358 -12.71 -1.72 11.64
C VAL A 358 -12.87 -3.17 11.21
N LEU A 359 -11.86 -4.02 11.41
CA LEU A 359 -11.86 -5.41 10.90
C LEU A 359 -12.11 -6.45 11.99
N GLY A 360 -12.15 -6.04 13.25
CA GLY A 360 -12.31 -6.94 14.40
C GLY A 360 -11.15 -7.94 14.55
N VAL A 361 -9.95 -7.62 14.08
CA VAL A 361 -8.79 -8.53 14.08
C VAL A 361 -8.10 -8.53 15.44
N TRP A 362 -7.59 -9.66 15.91
CA TRP A 362 -6.90 -9.80 17.20
C TRP A 362 -5.41 -10.12 17.08
N GLN A 363 -4.95 -10.48 15.88
CA GLN A 363 -3.54 -10.72 15.59
C GLN A 363 -3.12 -9.92 14.37
N LEU A 364 -2.04 -9.15 14.53
CA LEU A 364 -1.43 -8.33 13.49
C LEU A 364 -0.08 -8.94 13.13
N GLU A 365 0.15 -9.25 11.87
CA GLU A 365 1.38 -9.87 11.35
C GLU A 365 2.09 -8.92 10.40
N ILE A 366 3.40 -8.73 10.58
CA ILE A 366 4.23 -7.92 9.69
C ILE A 366 5.48 -8.71 9.32
N THR A 367 5.81 -8.72 8.05
CA THR A 367 7.09 -9.24 7.54
C THR A 367 7.93 -8.07 7.08
N SER A 368 9.16 -7.96 7.58
CA SER A 368 10.09 -6.90 7.18
C SER A 368 11.34 -7.48 6.52
N HIS A 369 11.90 -6.70 5.59
CA HIS A 369 13.15 -7.00 4.89
C HIS A 369 14.31 -6.09 5.33
N SER A 370 14.09 -5.23 6.33
CA SER A 370 15.11 -4.35 6.90
C SER A 370 15.41 -4.71 8.35
N VAL A 371 16.70 -4.72 8.69
CA VAL A 371 17.17 -4.96 10.07
C VAL A 371 16.62 -3.90 11.03
N ASP A 372 16.61 -2.64 10.60
CA ASP A 372 16.17 -1.51 11.42
C ASP A 372 14.67 -1.60 11.71
N GLU A 373 13.87 -1.97 10.71
CA GLU A 373 12.43 -2.17 10.85
C GLU A 373 12.11 -3.36 11.76
N VAL A 374 12.81 -4.51 11.61
CA VAL A 374 12.68 -5.65 12.52
C VAL A 374 12.96 -5.23 13.96
N GLN A 375 14.05 -4.50 14.19
CA GLN A 375 14.39 -4.00 15.52
C GLN A 375 13.31 -3.07 16.09
N GLN A 376 12.78 -2.17 15.26
CA GLN A 376 11.67 -1.29 15.65
C GLN A 376 10.42 -2.08 16.02
N LEU A 377 10.00 -3.05 15.20
CA LEU A 377 8.84 -3.91 15.46
C LEU A 377 8.99 -4.72 16.76
N LEU A 378 10.18 -5.29 17.01
CA LEU A 378 10.46 -5.98 18.27
C LEU A 378 10.33 -5.04 19.48
N SER A 379 10.85 -3.81 19.36
CA SER A 379 10.74 -2.78 20.39
C SER A 379 9.33 -2.23 20.58
N MET A 380 8.44 -2.44 19.60
CA MET A 380 7.01 -2.15 19.67
C MET A 380 6.21 -3.30 20.31
N GLY A 381 6.82 -4.47 20.50
CA GLY A 381 6.19 -5.62 21.15
C GLY A 381 5.83 -6.76 20.21
N PHE A 382 6.10 -6.64 18.90
CA PHE A 382 5.93 -7.76 17.96
C PHE A 382 6.91 -8.88 18.30
N ARG A 383 6.51 -10.14 18.07
CA ARG A 383 7.31 -11.32 18.37
C ARG A 383 7.26 -12.31 17.19
N PRO A 384 8.32 -13.09 16.93
CA PRO A 384 8.29 -14.14 15.91
C PRO A 384 7.17 -15.16 16.21
N GLU A 385 6.41 -15.57 15.20
CA GLU A 385 5.35 -16.58 15.35
C GLU A 385 5.93 -18.00 15.58
N ASP A 386 7.10 -18.28 15.03
CA ASP A 386 7.77 -19.58 15.15
C ASP A 386 8.37 -19.80 16.57
N PRO A 387 7.96 -20.85 17.30
CA PRO A 387 8.50 -21.19 18.61
C PRO A 387 10.02 -21.42 18.62
N SER A 388 10.62 -21.89 17.53
CA SER A 388 12.07 -22.07 17.40
C SER A 388 12.81 -20.73 17.38
N ALA A 389 12.18 -19.68 16.82
CA ALA A 389 12.67 -18.31 16.85
C ALA A 389 12.38 -17.62 18.20
N SER A 390 11.32 -18.03 18.90
CA SER A 390 10.99 -17.48 20.23
C SER A 390 11.99 -17.89 21.32
N LYS A 391 12.62 -19.08 21.22
CA LYS A 391 13.69 -19.52 22.13
C LYS A 391 14.97 -18.68 22.01
N LEU A 392 15.16 -17.97 20.88
CA LEU A 392 16.27 -17.02 20.69
C LEU A 392 16.05 -15.69 21.44
N ASN A 393 14.83 -15.41 21.94
CA ASN A 393 14.56 -14.30 22.84
C ASN A 393 14.91 -14.61 24.32
N GLY A 394 15.50 -15.78 24.57
CA GLY A 394 15.96 -16.20 25.91
C GLY A 394 16.99 -15.22 26.47
N THR A 395 16.51 -14.28 27.30
CA THR A 395 17.16 -13.51 28.39
C THR A 395 16.70 -12.04 28.52
N SER A 396 15.75 -11.53 27.73
CA SER A 396 15.14 -10.23 28.04
C SER A 396 13.98 -10.38 29.04
N LYS A 397 14.32 -10.65 30.30
CA LYS A 397 13.40 -10.46 31.43
C LYS A 397 12.81 -9.05 31.34
N LYS A 398 11.49 -8.94 31.57
CA LYS A 398 10.73 -7.75 32.01
C LYS A 398 11.62 -6.51 32.23
N SER A 399 11.87 -5.74 31.17
CA SER A 399 12.50 -4.43 31.28
C SER A 399 11.52 -3.40 30.76
N ASN A 400 10.78 -2.81 31.70
CA ASN A 400 10.18 -1.50 31.46
C ASN A 400 11.36 -0.54 31.22
N SER A 401 11.45 0.03 30.02
CA SER A 401 12.44 1.01 29.56
C SER A 401 13.83 0.49 29.13
N ARG A 402 14.37 1.19 28.11
CA ARG A 402 15.65 1.06 27.39
C ARG A 402 15.73 -0.03 26.31
N GLU A 403 16.21 0.42 25.15
CA GLU A 403 16.25 -0.27 23.86
C GLU A 403 16.59 -1.76 23.97
N LEU A 404 15.74 -2.60 23.38
CA LEU A 404 16.02 -4.02 23.18
C LEU A 404 17.26 -4.15 22.29
N GLN A 405 18.43 -4.38 22.91
CA GLN A 405 19.67 -4.68 22.20
C GLN A 405 19.65 -6.14 21.76
N VAL A 406 19.12 -6.37 20.55
CA VAL A 406 19.11 -7.68 19.90
C VAL A 406 20.36 -7.80 19.03
N SER A 407 21.01 -8.97 19.03
CA SER A 407 22.21 -9.17 18.20
C SER A 407 21.89 -9.01 16.71
N LYS A 408 22.81 -8.41 15.94
CA LYS A 408 22.65 -8.20 14.49
C LYS A 408 22.42 -9.51 13.73
N GLU A 409 23.02 -10.60 14.20
CA GLU A 409 22.84 -11.94 13.62
C GLU A 409 21.42 -12.46 13.81
N LEU A 410 20.82 -12.24 14.99
CA LEU A 410 19.44 -12.61 15.24
C LEU A 410 18.48 -11.76 14.41
N LEU A 411 18.70 -10.45 14.33
CA LEU A 411 17.90 -9.56 13.48
C LEU A 411 17.93 -10.00 12.01
N LYS A 412 19.11 -10.38 11.50
CA LYS A 412 19.26 -10.93 10.14
C LYS A 412 18.48 -12.24 9.94
N ARG A 413 18.43 -13.11 10.95
CA ARG A 413 17.64 -14.36 10.89
C ARG A 413 16.13 -14.14 10.91
N LEU A 414 15.69 -13.01 11.46
CA LEU A 414 14.28 -12.61 11.51
C LEU A 414 13.82 -11.86 10.25
N LEU A 415 14.73 -11.48 9.35
CA LEU A 415 14.35 -10.92 8.05
C LEU A 415 13.48 -11.91 7.28
N SER A 416 12.45 -11.38 6.63
CA SER A 416 11.49 -12.16 5.84
C SER A 416 10.71 -13.21 6.66
N ARG A 417 10.76 -13.17 8.00
CA ARG A 417 9.90 -13.98 8.87
C ARG A 417 8.76 -13.12 9.42
N PRO A 418 7.54 -13.68 9.57
CA PRO A 418 6.42 -12.95 10.14
C PRO A 418 6.67 -12.68 11.63
N LEU A 419 6.50 -11.41 12.00
CA LEU A 419 6.42 -10.96 13.38
C LEU A 419 4.95 -10.67 13.70
N ALA A 420 4.44 -11.29 14.77
CA ALA A 420 3.05 -11.16 15.20
C ALA A 420 2.94 -10.30 16.46
N PHE A 421 1.86 -9.51 16.52
CA PHE A 421 1.40 -8.83 17.73
C PHE A 421 0.00 -9.35 18.05
N ALA A 422 -0.09 -10.16 19.12
CA ALA A 422 -1.34 -10.77 19.55
C ALA A 422 -2.01 -9.92 20.64
N LEU A 423 -3.18 -9.36 20.33
CA LEU A 423 -4.04 -8.66 21.28
C LEU A 423 -4.79 -9.65 22.15
N HIS A 424 -5.29 -10.72 21.53
CA HIS A 424 -5.93 -11.86 22.20
C HIS A 424 -5.39 -13.17 21.63
N LYS A 425 -5.76 -14.31 22.23
CA LYS A 425 -5.46 -15.62 21.62
C LYS A 425 -6.22 -15.71 20.29
N PRO A 426 -5.54 -15.88 19.15
CA PRO A 426 -6.21 -16.09 17.88
C PRO A 426 -6.98 -17.41 17.97
N GLY A 427 -8.30 -17.34 17.83
CA GLY A 427 -9.14 -18.53 17.71
C GLY A 427 -9.52 -18.79 16.25
N GLY A 428 -9.77 -20.06 15.92
CA GLY A 428 -10.30 -20.49 14.63
C GLY A 428 -9.27 -21.11 13.67
N PRO A 429 -9.73 -21.72 12.57
CA PRO A 429 -8.86 -22.30 11.55
C PRO A 429 -8.01 -21.23 10.87
N ASN A 430 -6.76 -21.53 10.55
CA ASN A 430 -5.96 -20.66 9.69
C ASN A 430 -6.32 -20.92 8.21
N LEU A 431 -5.95 -19.99 7.32
CA LEU A 431 -6.27 -20.09 5.90
C LEU A 431 -5.58 -21.28 5.20
N GLU A 432 -4.36 -21.63 5.61
CA GLU A 432 -3.60 -22.75 5.05
C GLU A 432 -4.24 -24.10 5.42
N ASP A 433 -4.86 -24.23 6.59
CA ASP A 433 -5.62 -25.40 7.01
C ASP A 433 -6.85 -25.57 6.11
N ILE A 434 -7.53 -24.48 5.79
CA ILE A 434 -8.70 -24.50 4.88
C ILE A 434 -8.27 -24.90 3.47
N ARG A 435 -7.21 -24.30 2.92
CA ARG A 435 -6.66 -24.65 1.61
C ARG A 435 -6.27 -26.13 1.53
N SER A 436 -5.60 -26.63 2.57
CA SER A 436 -5.20 -28.02 2.69
C SER A 436 -6.40 -28.96 2.73
N LYS A 437 -7.43 -28.62 3.51
CA LYS A 437 -8.68 -29.39 3.58
C LYS A 437 -9.47 -29.39 2.27
N VAL A 438 -9.56 -28.24 1.59
CA VAL A 438 -10.20 -28.14 0.26
C VAL A 438 -9.48 -29.05 -0.74
N THR A 439 -8.14 -29.00 -0.78
CA THR A 439 -7.35 -29.85 -1.68
C THR A 439 -7.54 -31.33 -1.37
N ALA A 440 -7.51 -31.70 -0.08
CA ALA A 440 -7.76 -33.08 0.34
C ALA A 440 -9.17 -33.55 -0.02
N HIS A 441 -10.19 -32.69 0.12
CA HIS A 441 -11.57 -32.99 -0.25
C HIS A 441 -11.72 -33.26 -1.75
N ILE A 442 -11.09 -32.43 -2.60
CA ILE A 442 -11.10 -32.61 -4.06
C ILE A 442 -10.46 -33.94 -4.45
N ASN A 443 -9.31 -34.27 -3.86
CA ASN A 443 -8.62 -35.52 -4.17
C ASN A 443 -9.43 -36.75 -3.72
N LYS A 444 -10.04 -36.69 -2.53
CA LYS A 444 -10.76 -37.83 -1.95
C LYS A 444 -12.11 -38.10 -2.61
N ASN A 445 -12.88 -37.04 -2.90
CA ASN A 445 -14.28 -37.18 -3.31
C ASN A 445 -14.52 -36.96 -4.81
N HIS A 446 -13.51 -36.46 -5.52
CA HIS A 446 -13.62 -36.12 -6.95
C HIS A 446 -12.41 -36.58 -7.77
N ASP A 447 -11.57 -37.47 -7.24
CA ASP A 447 -10.39 -38.02 -7.92
C ASP A 447 -9.44 -36.94 -8.49
N GLY A 448 -9.33 -35.80 -7.79
CA GLY A 448 -8.51 -34.67 -8.22
C GLY A 448 -9.16 -33.78 -9.30
N ASN A 449 -10.37 -34.10 -9.77
CA ASN A 449 -11.06 -33.32 -10.80
C ASN A 449 -11.69 -32.03 -10.21
N ARG A 450 -10.93 -30.93 -10.29
CA ARG A 450 -11.32 -29.60 -9.74
C ARG A 450 -12.60 -29.03 -10.34
N PHE A 451 -12.80 -29.16 -11.66
CA PHE A 451 -14.00 -28.65 -12.33
C PHE A 451 -15.27 -29.39 -11.85
N ARG A 452 -15.17 -30.71 -11.70
CA ARG A 452 -16.28 -31.54 -11.20
C ARG A 452 -16.57 -31.23 -9.74
N ALA A 453 -15.53 -31.06 -8.93
CA ALA A 453 -15.64 -30.68 -7.52
C ALA A 453 -16.35 -29.32 -7.35
N GLU A 454 -15.98 -28.31 -8.16
CA GLU A 454 -16.58 -26.97 -8.08
C GLU A 454 -18.07 -26.99 -8.39
N ARG A 455 -18.43 -27.68 -9.48
CA ARG A 455 -19.83 -27.82 -9.87
C ARG A 455 -20.64 -28.55 -8.81
N ALA A 456 -20.09 -29.62 -8.23
CA ALA A 456 -20.75 -30.36 -7.17
C ALA A 456 -20.95 -29.48 -5.92
N ALA A 457 -19.90 -28.80 -5.45
CA ALA A 457 -19.97 -27.93 -4.28
C ALA A 457 -21.01 -26.81 -4.43
N VAL A 458 -21.01 -26.13 -5.59
CA VAL A 458 -22.00 -25.09 -5.88
C VAL A 458 -23.42 -25.67 -5.89
N LEU A 459 -23.65 -26.80 -6.56
CA LEU A 459 -24.99 -27.41 -6.60
C LEU A 459 -25.47 -27.83 -5.21
N ASN A 460 -24.61 -28.49 -4.44
CA ASN A 460 -24.90 -28.91 -3.07
C ASN A 460 -25.23 -27.71 -2.19
N PHE A 461 -24.46 -26.63 -2.29
CA PHE A 461 -24.73 -25.40 -1.56
C PHE A 461 -26.07 -24.79 -1.95
N LEU A 462 -26.39 -24.65 -3.24
CA LEU A 462 -27.66 -24.07 -3.68
C LEU A 462 -28.86 -24.91 -3.21
N GLN A 463 -28.78 -26.24 -3.29
CA GLN A 463 -29.84 -27.15 -2.81
C GLN A 463 -30.02 -27.08 -1.30
N LYS A 464 -28.93 -27.17 -0.55
CA LYS A 464 -28.94 -27.11 0.92
C LYS A 464 -29.50 -25.81 1.46
N THR A 465 -29.21 -24.71 0.76
CA THR A 465 -29.46 -23.37 1.27
C THR A 465 -30.69 -22.69 0.67
N GLY A 466 -31.21 -23.19 -0.46
CA GLY A 466 -32.23 -22.52 -1.26
C GLY A 466 -31.75 -21.18 -1.86
N PHE A 467 -30.44 -20.90 -1.83
CA PHE A 467 -29.88 -19.68 -2.38
C PHE A 467 -30.03 -19.67 -3.90
N ARG A 468 -30.40 -18.51 -4.47
CA ARG A 468 -30.52 -18.37 -5.92
C ARG A 468 -29.15 -18.10 -6.53
N LYS A 469 -28.82 -18.82 -7.60
CA LYS A 469 -27.55 -18.63 -8.31
C LYS A 469 -27.47 -17.20 -8.86
N PRO A 470 -26.44 -16.41 -8.50
CA PRO A 470 -26.28 -15.05 -9.02
C PRO A 470 -26.07 -15.02 -10.54
N HIS A 471 -26.51 -13.93 -11.18
CA HIS A 471 -26.27 -13.70 -12.61
C HIS A 471 -24.89 -13.09 -12.86
N GLU A 472 -24.48 -12.14 -12.02
CA GLU A 472 -23.21 -11.40 -12.11
C GLU A 472 -21.99 -12.32 -11.84
N PRO A 473 -20.92 -12.24 -12.66
CA PRO A 473 -19.78 -13.15 -12.59
C PRO A 473 -18.97 -13.06 -11.29
N GLU A 474 -18.85 -11.88 -10.70
CA GLU A 474 -18.13 -11.63 -9.46
C GLU A 474 -18.77 -12.36 -8.27
N TYR A 475 -20.11 -12.38 -8.17
CA TYR A 475 -20.81 -13.15 -7.14
C TYR A 475 -20.72 -14.66 -7.38
N ARG A 476 -20.66 -15.10 -8.65
CA ARG A 476 -20.48 -16.52 -8.98
C ARG A 476 -19.13 -17.04 -8.52
N ARG A 477 -18.06 -16.23 -8.64
CA ARG A 477 -16.73 -16.58 -8.14
C ARG A 477 -16.77 -16.75 -6.62
N VAL A 478 -17.33 -15.78 -5.89
CA VAL A 478 -17.44 -15.87 -4.43
C VAL A 478 -18.32 -17.03 -3.99
N LEU A 479 -19.44 -17.30 -4.70
CA LEU A 479 -20.27 -18.48 -4.46
C LEU A 479 -19.47 -19.77 -4.59
N ALA A 480 -18.63 -19.91 -5.61
CA ALA A 480 -17.79 -21.10 -5.78
C ALA A 480 -16.82 -21.28 -4.61
N ASP A 481 -16.11 -20.20 -4.22
CA ASP A 481 -15.17 -20.22 -3.10
C ASP A 481 -15.86 -20.59 -1.78
N VAL A 482 -16.99 -19.93 -1.46
CA VAL A 482 -17.77 -20.15 -0.25
C VAL A 482 -18.38 -21.55 -0.21
N ALA A 483 -18.94 -22.03 -1.33
CA ALA A 483 -19.51 -23.36 -1.43
C ALA A 483 -18.46 -24.45 -1.20
N PHE A 484 -17.26 -24.29 -1.78
CA PHE A 484 -16.16 -25.22 -1.57
C PHE A 484 -15.72 -25.30 -0.11
N VAL A 485 -15.52 -24.14 0.53
CA VAL A 485 -15.13 -24.10 1.94
C VAL A 485 -16.24 -24.69 2.81
N CYS A 486 -17.50 -24.37 2.52
CA CYS A 486 -18.64 -24.92 3.25
C CYS A 486 -18.64 -26.45 3.24
N GLU A 487 -18.38 -27.06 2.08
CA GLU A 487 -18.36 -28.52 1.94
C GLU A 487 -17.13 -29.13 2.60
N ALA A 488 -15.93 -28.62 2.29
CA ALA A 488 -14.67 -29.15 2.81
C ALA A 488 -14.54 -29.01 4.34
N MET A 489 -15.10 -27.94 4.91
CA MET A 489 -15.11 -27.68 6.36
C MET A 489 -16.34 -28.24 7.07
N GLN A 490 -17.29 -28.83 6.33
CA GLN A 490 -18.55 -29.37 6.86
C GLN A 490 -19.36 -28.34 7.67
N TRP A 491 -19.38 -27.09 7.20
CA TRP A 491 -20.10 -25.98 7.83
C TRP A 491 -21.60 -26.13 7.59
N ASN A 492 -22.27 -26.84 8.50
CA ASN A 492 -23.66 -27.29 8.37
C ASN A 492 -24.65 -26.60 9.32
N HIS A 493 -24.19 -25.77 10.25
CA HIS A 493 -25.09 -25.11 11.19
C HIS A 493 -25.98 -24.07 10.47
N PRO A 494 -27.30 -23.99 10.74
CA PRO A 494 -28.20 -23.06 10.06
C PRO A 494 -27.72 -21.60 10.07
N ASP A 495 -27.29 -21.09 11.23
CA ASP A 495 -26.79 -19.72 11.35
C ASP A 495 -25.47 -19.51 10.60
N GLN A 496 -24.58 -20.51 10.63
CA GLN A 496 -23.32 -20.45 9.88
C GLN A 496 -23.58 -20.39 8.38
N VAL A 497 -24.55 -21.17 7.91
CA VAL A 497 -25.00 -21.19 6.51
C VAL A 497 -25.64 -19.86 6.10
N LEU A 498 -26.39 -19.21 7.01
CA LEU A 498 -26.94 -17.88 6.76
C LEU A 498 -25.83 -16.85 6.52
N HIS A 499 -24.82 -16.81 7.40
CA HIS A 499 -23.68 -15.90 7.23
C HIS A 499 -22.86 -16.21 5.97
N LEU A 500 -22.73 -17.48 5.57
CA LEU A 500 -22.10 -17.83 4.29
C LEU A 500 -22.86 -17.27 3.08
N LYS A 501 -24.20 -17.21 3.12
CA LYS A 501 -24.99 -16.53 2.06
C LYS A 501 -24.69 -15.04 2.02
N GLU A 502 -24.68 -14.38 3.18
CA GLU A 502 -24.39 -12.96 3.26
C GLU A 502 -22.97 -12.67 2.76
N MET A 503 -21.97 -13.50 3.10
CA MET A 503 -20.61 -13.37 2.56
C MET A 503 -20.58 -13.29 1.02
N ILE A 504 -21.38 -14.11 0.33
CA ILE A 504 -21.47 -14.11 -1.15
C ILE A 504 -22.01 -12.76 -1.66
N LEU A 505 -23.00 -12.20 -0.97
CA LEU A 505 -23.63 -10.93 -1.35
C LEU A 505 -22.79 -9.70 -0.97
N ARG A 506 -22.03 -9.77 0.13
CA ARG A 506 -21.24 -8.65 0.64
C ARG A 506 -19.90 -8.51 -0.04
N LYS A 507 -19.18 -9.61 -0.30
CA LYS A 507 -17.78 -9.53 -0.75
C LYS A 507 -17.54 -8.62 -1.96
N PRO A 508 -18.38 -8.64 -3.02
CA PRO A 508 -18.15 -7.76 -4.17
C PRO A 508 -18.50 -6.28 -3.95
N ARG A 509 -19.23 -5.93 -2.87
CA ARG A 509 -19.78 -4.59 -2.63
C ARG A 509 -19.26 -3.91 -1.36
N ASP A 510 -19.03 -4.68 -0.31
CA ASP A 510 -18.71 -4.18 1.02
C ASP A 510 -17.81 -5.21 1.73
N VAL A 511 -16.51 -4.96 1.62
CA VAL A 511 -15.46 -5.83 2.17
C VAL A 511 -15.44 -5.79 3.70
N TYR A 512 -15.88 -4.69 4.31
CA TYR A 512 -15.97 -4.55 5.76
C TYR A 512 -17.09 -5.42 6.32
N ARG A 513 -18.30 -5.35 5.73
CA ARG A 513 -19.40 -6.26 6.11
C ARG A 513 -19.09 -7.70 5.78
N TYR A 514 -18.40 -7.98 4.68
CA TYR A 514 -17.92 -9.34 4.39
C TYR A 514 -17.05 -9.88 5.53
N GLN A 515 -16.13 -9.07 6.04
CA GLN A 515 -15.26 -9.43 7.16
C GLN A 515 -16.07 -9.68 8.45
N GLU A 516 -17.09 -8.87 8.75
CA GLU A 516 -18.00 -9.11 9.87
C GLU A 516 -18.73 -10.45 9.76
N GLU A 517 -19.25 -10.79 8.57
CA GLU A 517 -19.93 -12.06 8.32
C GLU A 517 -18.97 -13.26 8.43
N LEU A 518 -17.74 -13.11 7.93
CA LEU A 518 -16.68 -14.12 8.07
C LEU A 518 -16.35 -14.38 9.56
N LEU A 519 -16.26 -13.34 10.38
CA LEU A 519 -16.03 -13.48 11.82
C LEU A 519 -17.14 -14.30 12.48
N LYS A 520 -18.42 -14.03 12.16
CA LYS A 520 -19.56 -14.78 12.68
C LYS A 520 -19.49 -16.26 12.27
N VAL A 521 -19.14 -16.56 11.02
CA VAL A 521 -18.95 -17.95 10.53
C VAL A 521 -17.88 -18.69 11.33
N LEU A 522 -16.76 -18.04 11.63
CA LEU A 522 -15.64 -18.65 12.35
C LEU A 522 -15.93 -18.84 13.84
N GLU A 523 -16.70 -17.94 14.46
CA GLU A 523 -17.13 -18.06 15.86
C GLU A 523 -17.96 -19.32 16.12
N PHE A 524 -18.87 -19.68 15.20
CA PHE A 524 -19.61 -20.94 15.29
C PHE A 524 -18.71 -22.18 15.25
N SER A 525 -17.63 -22.12 14.47
CA SER A 525 -16.68 -23.23 14.37
C SER A 525 -15.88 -23.42 15.65
N MET A 526 -15.62 -22.33 16.39
CA MET A 526 -14.88 -22.36 17.65
C MET A 526 -15.72 -22.88 18.83
N ARG A 527 -17.04 -22.66 18.84
CA ARG A 527 -17.91 -23.17 19.92
C ARG A 527 -18.07 -24.70 19.93
N LYS A 528 -17.73 -25.37 18.82
CA LYS A 528 -17.81 -26.84 18.66
C LYS A 528 -16.49 -27.57 18.94
N ALA A 529 -15.38 -26.86 19.00
CA ALA A 529 -14.06 -27.40 19.32
C ALA A 529 -13.78 -27.21 20.81
#